data_AF-C7MX91-F1
#
_entry.id   AF-C7MX91-F1
#
_cell.length_a   1.000
_cell.length_b   1.000
_cell.length_c   1.000
_cell.angle_alpha   90.00
_cell.angle_beta   90.00
_cell.angle_gamma   90.00
#
_symmetry.space_group_name_H-M   'P 1'
#
loop_
_entity.id
_entity.type
_entity.pdbx_description
1 polymer ?
#
loop_
_entity_poly.entity_id
_entity_poly.type
_entity_poly.pdbx_seq_one_letter_code
_entity_poly.pdbx_strand_id
1 'polypeptide(L)'
;MPETSLSSDSSPFAEVMERAEEGFRRACTALARHSGDVHSLRAAVRSAARLTKTLAITVDSIAGHAPRSVGQSEVAADLVADLKALRNCLATGAAVIDPALDDLQHLSGRHDADAEFARRYQEWASATEPVRRP
;
A
#
# COMPACT_ATOMS: atom_id res chain seq x y z
N MET A 1 28.49 -33.08 -30.86
CA MET A 1 28.62 -32.00 -29.85
C MET A 1 27.23 -31.74 -29.31
N PRO A 2 26.94 -31.98 -28.03
CA PRO A 2 25.62 -31.78 -27.48
C PRO A 2 25.37 -30.28 -27.28
N GLU A 3 24.18 -29.84 -27.66
CA GLU A 3 23.69 -28.47 -27.48
C GLU A 3 23.61 -28.17 -25.98
N THR A 4 24.37 -27.18 -25.53
CA THR A 4 24.23 -26.63 -24.18
C THR A 4 22.88 -25.92 -24.11
N SER A 5 21.92 -26.59 -23.48
CA SER A 5 20.69 -26.00 -22.99
C SER A 5 20.99 -24.65 -22.33
N LEU A 6 20.46 -23.57 -22.90
CA LEU A 6 20.39 -22.26 -22.28
C LEU A 6 19.55 -22.42 -21.01
N SER A 7 20.24 -22.71 -19.90
CA SER A 7 19.68 -22.63 -18.56
C SER A 7 19.06 -21.25 -18.42
N SER A 8 17.79 -21.21 -18.04
CA SER A 8 17.07 -20.00 -17.70
C SER A 8 17.80 -19.31 -16.54
N ASP A 9 18.73 -18.40 -16.85
CA ASP A 9 19.42 -17.51 -15.92
C ASP A 9 18.42 -16.47 -15.39
N SER A 10 17.44 -16.94 -14.64
CA SER A 10 16.64 -16.07 -13.80
C SER A 10 17.56 -15.62 -12.66
N SER A 11 17.95 -14.34 -12.70
CA SER A 11 18.62 -13.72 -11.57
C SER A 11 17.76 -13.94 -10.32
N PRO A 12 18.33 -14.35 -9.17
CA PRO A 12 17.57 -14.52 -7.93
C PRO A 12 16.82 -13.24 -7.52
N PHE A 13 17.29 -12.07 -7.98
CA PHE A 13 16.57 -10.80 -7.82
C PHE A 13 15.33 -10.69 -8.71
N ALA A 14 15.40 -11.16 -9.97
CA ALA A 14 14.26 -11.16 -10.89
C ALA A 14 13.10 -12.01 -10.33
N GLU A 15 13.40 -13.23 -9.88
CA GLU A 15 12.43 -14.13 -9.25
C GLU A 15 11.75 -13.56 -7.99
N VAL A 16 12.50 -12.81 -7.18
CA VAL A 16 11.94 -12.15 -5.97
C VAL A 16 11.06 -10.97 -6.38
N MET A 17 11.49 -10.18 -7.37
CA MET A 17 10.71 -9.05 -7.87
C MET A 17 9.43 -9.48 -8.58
N GLU A 18 9.46 -10.55 -9.38
CA GLU A 18 8.28 -11.13 -10.03
C GLU A 18 7.27 -11.62 -8.99
N ARG A 19 7.73 -12.29 -7.92
CA ARG A 19 6.86 -12.70 -6.81
C ARG A 19 6.24 -11.50 -6.08
N ALA A 20 7.00 -10.43 -5.90
CA ALA A 20 6.50 -9.20 -5.30
C ALA A 20 5.44 -8.52 -6.20
N GLU A 21 5.68 -8.47 -7.51
CA GLU A 21 4.75 -7.93 -8.50
C GLU A 21 3.45 -8.72 -8.52
N GLU A 22 3.53 -10.05 -8.55
CA GLU A 22 2.36 -10.93 -8.53
C GLU A 22 1.56 -10.77 -7.22
N GLY A 23 2.24 -10.64 -6.08
CA GLY A 23 1.60 -10.29 -4.81
C GLY A 23 0.85 -8.95 -4.87
N PHE A 24 1.46 -7.94 -5.48
CA PHE A 24 0.84 -6.63 -5.67
C PHE A 24 -0.38 -6.68 -6.61
N ARG A 25 -0.28 -7.40 -7.73
CA ARG A 25 -1.37 -7.60 -8.69
C ARG A 25 -2.59 -8.25 -8.06
N ARG A 26 -2.38 -9.24 -7.20
CA ARG A 26 -3.45 -9.86 -6.39
C ARG A 26 -4.12 -8.86 -5.45
N ALA A 27 -3.33 -8.02 -4.78
CA ALA A 27 -3.87 -6.98 -3.90
C ALA A 27 -4.74 -5.96 -4.68
N CYS A 28 -4.28 -5.51 -5.85
CA CYS A 28 -5.07 -4.62 -6.73
C CYS A 28 -6.39 -5.27 -7.17
N THR A 29 -6.34 -6.56 -7.54
CA THR A 29 -7.54 -7.31 -7.94
C THR A 29 -8.53 -7.45 -6.79
N ALA A 30 -8.04 -7.70 -5.58
CA ALA A 30 -8.87 -7.77 -4.37
C ALA A 30 -9.52 -6.42 -4.07
N LEU A 31 -8.78 -5.31 -4.17
CA LEU A 31 -9.31 -3.95 -4.02
C LEU A 31 -10.44 -3.67 -5.02
N ALA A 32 -10.21 -3.97 -6.31
CA ALA A 32 -11.17 -3.67 -7.38
C ALA A 32 -12.50 -4.40 -7.23
N ARG A 33 -12.50 -5.55 -6.54
CA ARG A 33 -13.69 -6.37 -6.29
C ARG A 33 -14.40 -6.00 -4.99
N HIS A 34 -13.82 -5.13 -4.17
CA HIS A 34 -14.35 -4.82 -2.85
C HIS A 34 -15.24 -3.58 -2.87
N SER A 35 -16.52 -3.76 -2.54
CA SER A 35 -17.41 -2.67 -2.16
C SER A 35 -17.29 -2.45 -0.64
N GLY A 36 -16.25 -1.74 -0.23
CA GLY A 36 -15.94 -1.50 1.18
C GLY A 36 -16.58 -0.23 1.74
N ASP A 37 -16.78 -0.20 3.05
CA ASP A 37 -17.10 1.02 3.79
C ASP A 37 -15.85 1.94 3.93
N VAL A 38 -16.03 3.10 4.58
CA VAL A 38 -14.97 4.10 4.78
C VAL A 38 -13.79 3.52 5.58
N HIS A 39 -14.02 2.56 6.47
CA HIS A 39 -12.95 1.91 7.24
C HIS A 39 -12.07 1.04 6.35
N SER A 40 -12.68 0.24 5.48
CA SER A 40 -11.97 -0.56 4.47
C SER A 40 -11.21 0.32 3.48
N LEU A 41 -11.80 1.44 3.04
CA LEU A 41 -11.11 2.41 2.18
C LEU A 41 -9.88 3.01 2.89
N ARG A 42 -10.02 3.42 4.14
CA ARG A 42 -8.90 3.95 4.95
C ARG A 42 -7.78 2.93 5.12
N ALA A 43 -8.12 1.67 5.40
CA ALA A 43 -7.15 0.59 5.52
C ALA A 43 -6.40 0.34 4.19
N ALA A 44 -7.12 0.40 3.06
CA ALA A 44 -6.55 0.27 1.74
C ALA A 44 -5.59 1.42 1.40
N VAL A 45 -6.00 2.67 1.62
CA VAL A 45 -5.16 3.86 1.40
C VAL A 45 -3.90 3.82 2.29
N ARG A 46 -4.03 3.40 3.55
CA ARG A 46 -2.90 3.28 4.48
C ARG A 46 -1.91 2.20 4.01
N SER A 47 -2.43 1.10 3.49
CA SER A 47 -1.62 0.01 2.95
C SER A 47 -0.89 0.43 1.69
N ALA A 48 -1.54 1.20 0.80
CA ALA A 48 -0.92 1.79 -0.38
C ALA A 48 0.23 2.75 0.00
N ALA A 49 0.03 3.65 0.97
CA ALA A 49 1.08 4.54 1.45
C ALA A 49 2.30 3.78 2.00
N ARG A 50 2.07 2.72 2.79
CA ARG A 50 3.14 1.85 3.28
C ARG A 50 3.89 1.17 2.14
N LEU A 51 3.18 0.66 1.13
CA LEU A 51 3.81 0.03 -0.01
C LEU A 51 4.66 1.01 -0.82
N THR A 52 4.17 2.23 -1.06
CA THR A 52 4.94 3.27 -1.74
C THR A 52 6.23 3.61 -0.98
N LYS A 53 6.18 3.69 0.36
CA LYS A 53 7.37 3.88 1.21
C LYS A 53 8.33 2.70 1.08
N THR A 54 7.83 1.45 1.07
CA THR A 54 8.67 0.26 0.85
C THR A 54 9.33 0.27 -0.53
N LEU A 55 8.61 0.62 -1.59
CA LEU A 55 9.17 0.72 -2.94
C LEU A 55 10.27 1.78 -3.00
N ALA A 56 10.09 2.93 -2.34
CA ALA A 56 11.12 3.96 -2.27
C ALA A 56 12.43 3.43 -1.62
N ILE A 57 12.32 2.63 -0.55
CA ILE A 57 13.48 1.99 0.11
C ILE A 57 14.15 0.96 -0.79
N THR A 58 13.36 0.16 -1.53
CA THR A 58 13.89 -0.81 -2.49
C THR A 58 14.68 -0.12 -3.59
N VAL A 59 14.13 0.96 -4.17
CA VAL A 59 14.81 1.75 -5.21
C VAL A 59 16.11 2.36 -4.69
N ASP A 60 16.11 2.90 -3.46
CA ASP A 60 17.31 3.44 -2.82
C ASP A 60 18.39 2.35 -2.62
N SER A 61 17.97 1.15 -2.23
CA SER A 61 18.87 0.00 -2.09
C SER A 61 19.48 -0.41 -3.42
N ILE A 62 18.71 -0.41 -4.51
CA ILE A 62 19.19 -0.68 -5.88
C ILE A 62 20.20 0.40 -6.30
N ALA A 63 19.89 1.67 -6.05
CA ALA A 63 20.80 2.78 -6.35
C ALA A 63 22.15 2.63 -5.62
N GLY A 64 22.13 2.14 -4.37
CA GLY A 64 23.34 1.84 -3.61
C GLY A 64 24.18 0.66 -4.15
N HIS A 65 23.59 -0.22 -4.96
CA HIS A 65 24.27 -1.37 -5.58
C HIS A 65 24.77 -1.05 -7.01
N ALA A 66 24.08 -0.17 -7.74
CA ALA A 66 24.37 0.14 -9.14
C ALA A 66 25.85 0.46 -9.44
N PRO A 67 26.58 1.29 -8.67
CA PRO A 67 27.99 1.61 -8.94
C PRO A 67 28.94 0.41 -8.85
N ARG A 68 28.57 -0.64 -8.09
CA ARG A 68 29.38 -1.85 -7.93
C ARG A 68 29.11 -2.88 -9.03
N SER A 69 27.99 -2.75 -9.74
CA SER A 69 27.54 -3.71 -10.74
C SER A 69 27.72 -3.21 -12.17
N VAL A 70 27.83 -1.89 -12.37
CA VAL A 70 28.03 -1.27 -13.70
C VAL A 70 29.50 -0.92 -13.88
N GLY A 71 30.16 -1.55 -14.85
CA GLY A 71 31.60 -1.34 -15.11
C GLY A 71 31.97 0.01 -15.73
N GLN A 72 30.98 0.78 -16.20
CA GLN A 72 31.17 2.12 -16.78
C GLN A 72 30.70 3.19 -15.79
N SER A 73 31.62 4.05 -15.35
CA SER A 73 31.34 5.03 -14.29
C SER A 73 30.28 6.06 -14.66
N GLU A 74 30.20 6.48 -15.92
CA GLU A 74 29.21 7.47 -16.38
C GLU A 74 27.80 6.87 -16.39
N VAL A 75 27.64 5.68 -16.98
CA VAL A 75 26.35 4.94 -16.99
C VAL A 75 25.88 4.63 -15.56
N ALA A 76 26.81 4.30 -14.66
CA ALA A 76 26.49 4.08 -13.26
C ALA A 76 25.97 5.36 -12.57
N ALA A 77 26.53 6.52 -12.91
CA ALA A 77 26.13 7.81 -12.34
C ALA A 77 24.72 8.21 -12.82
N ASP A 78 24.44 8.08 -14.11
CA ASP A 78 23.12 8.38 -14.69
C ASP A 78 22.03 7.46 -14.11
N LEU A 79 22.30 6.15 -14.05
CA LEU A 79 21.37 5.19 -13.44
C LEU A 79 21.08 5.53 -11.97
N VAL A 80 22.10 5.92 -11.20
CA VAL A 80 21.91 6.34 -9.81
C VAL A 80 21.08 7.62 -9.72
N ALA A 81 21.28 8.57 -10.63
CA ALA A 81 20.49 9.81 -10.68
C ALA A 81 19.00 9.50 -10.95
N ASP A 82 18.71 8.64 -11.93
CA ASP A 82 17.35 8.23 -12.27
C ASP A 82 16.67 7.49 -11.13
N LEU A 83 17.37 6.55 -10.48
CA LEU A 83 16.84 5.82 -9.33
C LEU A 83 16.56 6.75 -8.15
N LYS A 84 17.43 7.74 -7.90
CA LYS A 84 17.18 8.76 -6.87
C LYS A 84 15.98 9.65 -7.21
N ALA A 85 15.81 10.02 -8.47
CA ALA A 85 14.65 10.76 -8.92
C ALA A 85 13.35 9.96 -8.68
N LEU A 86 13.33 8.67 -9.08
CA LEU A 86 12.21 7.77 -8.82
C LEU A 86 11.91 7.63 -7.32
N ARG A 87 12.94 7.41 -6.49
CA ARG A 87 12.80 7.34 -5.02
C ARG A 87 12.15 8.60 -4.47
N ASN A 88 12.53 9.78 -4.96
CA ASN A 88 11.93 11.04 -4.53
C ASN A 88 10.48 11.18 -4.97
N CYS A 89 10.14 10.77 -6.19
CA CYS A 89 8.75 10.72 -6.65
C CYS A 89 7.88 9.82 -5.76
N LEU A 90 8.39 8.64 -5.39
CA LEU A 90 7.68 7.72 -4.48
C LEU A 90 7.52 8.32 -3.07
N ALA A 91 8.58 8.93 -2.53
CA ALA A 91 8.52 9.59 -1.23
C ALA A 91 7.50 10.73 -1.20
N THR A 92 7.50 11.58 -2.23
CA THR A 92 6.52 12.66 -2.40
C THR A 92 5.11 12.12 -2.55
N GLY A 93 4.90 11.10 -3.40
CA GLY A 93 3.61 10.46 -3.57
C GLY A 93 3.06 9.88 -2.26
N ALA A 94 3.93 9.27 -1.45
CA ALA A 94 3.54 8.78 -0.13
C ALA A 94 3.18 9.92 0.85
N ALA A 95 3.89 11.04 0.83
CA ALA A 95 3.60 12.20 1.67
C ALA A 95 2.27 12.89 1.31
N VAL A 96 1.89 12.89 0.02
CA VAL A 96 0.60 13.43 -0.44
C VAL A 96 -0.58 12.57 0.02
N ILE A 97 -0.37 11.29 0.33
CA ILE A 97 -1.42 10.40 0.83
C ILE A 97 -1.70 10.64 2.33
N ASP A 98 -0.73 11.13 3.10
CA ASP A 98 -0.87 11.30 4.56
C ASP A 98 -2.06 12.24 4.93
N PRO A 99 -2.27 13.40 4.28
CA PRO A 99 -3.48 14.23 4.50
C PRO A 99 -4.80 13.52 4.18
N ALA A 100 -4.84 12.73 3.10
CA ALA A 100 -6.04 11.97 2.74
C ALA A 100 -6.39 10.90 3.78
N LEU A 101 -5.38 10.35 4.48
CA LEU A 101 -5.60 9.44 5.61
C LEU A 101 -6.18 10.16 6.82
N ASP A 102 -5.73 11.37 7.09
CA ASP A 102 -6.28 12.22 8.15
C ASP A 102 -7.75 12.54 7.86
N ASP A 103 -8.09 12.92 6.64
CA ASP A 103 -9.49 13.17 6.24
C ASP A 103 -10.38 11.93 6.42
N LEU A 104 -9.91 10.76 5.99
CA LEU A 104 -10.65 9.50 6.16
C LEU A 104 -10.81 9.12 7.63
N GLN A 105 -9.83 9.44 8.49
CA GLN A 105 -9.95 9.23 9.93
C GLN A 105 -11.08 10.06 10.53
N HIS A 106 -11.19 11.35 10.17
CA HIS A 106 -12.26 12.23 10.64
C HIS A 106 -13.65 11.72 10.23
N LEU A 107 -13.78 11.22 8.99
CA LEU A 107 -15.04 10.64 8.51
C LEU A 107 -15.41 9.35 9.24
N SER A 108 -14.43 8.48 9.48
CA SER A 108 -14.66 7.23 10.21
C SER A 108 -15.08 7.43 11.67
N GLY A 109 -14.47 8.41 12.37
CA GLY A 109 -14.81 8.69 13.78
C GLY A 109 -16.21 9.28 13.97
N ARG A 110 -16.73 10.03 13.00
CA ARG A 110 -18.12 10.52 13.02
C ARG A 110 -19.12 9.38 12.86
N HIS A 111 -18.85 8.45 11.95
CA HIS A 111 -19.71 7.29 11.72
C HIS A 111 -19.79 6.38 12.96
N ASP A 112 -18.67 6.17 13.66
CA ASP A 112 -18.63 5.35 14.87
C ASP A 112 -19.41 6.02 16.03
N ALA A 113 -19.31 7.35 16.17
CA ALA A 113 -20.06 8.10 17.18
C ALA A 113 -21.58 8.06 16.93
N ASP A 114 -22.01 8.19 15.68
CA ASP A 114 -23.42 8.11 15.30
C ASP A 114 -23.99 6.70 15.54
N ALA A 115 -23.21 5.66 15.25
CA ALA A 115 -23.59 4.27 15.52
C ALA A 115 -23.67 3.95 17.03
N GLU A 116 -22.73 4.46 17.82
CA GLU A 116 -22.75 4.33 19.28
C GLU A 116 -23.96 5.05 19.90
N PHE A 117 -24.25 6.27 19.42
CA PHE A 117 -25.42 7.03 19.84
C PHE A 117 -26.71 6.27 19.50
N ALA A 118 -26.86 5.78 18.27
CA ALA A 118 -28.04 5.02 17.86
C ALA A 118 -28.24 3.76 18.72
N ARG A 119 -27.17 3.04 19.04
CA ARG A 119 -27.24 1.86 19.93
C ARG A 119 -27.71 2.24 21.33
N ARG A 120 -27.09 3.25 21.95
CA ARG A 120 -27.47 3.75 23.28
C ARG A 120 -28.91 4.27 23.32
N TYR A 121 -29.34 4.94 22.26
CA TYR A 121 -30.71 5.42 22.14
C TYR A 121 -31.70 4.26 22.07
N GLN A 122 -31.42 3.20 21.31
CA GLN A 122 -32.24 1.99 21.27
C GLN A 122 -32.29 1.27 22.62
N GLU A 123 -31.16 1.15 23.31
CA GLU A 123 -31.08 0.60 24.68
C GLU A 123 -31.94 1.42 25.65
N TRP A 124 -31.88 2.74 25.59
CA TRP A 124 -32.71 3.62 26.42
C TRP A 124 -34.20 3.51 26.07
N ALA A 125 -34.55 3.56 24.78
CA ALA A 125 -35.93 3.51 24.31
C ALA A 125 -36.61 2.19 24.70
N SER A 126 -35.90 1.06 24.54
CA SER A 126 -36.40 -0.26 24.97
C SER A 126 -36.53 -0.40 26.48
N ALA A 127 -35.67 0.28 27.26
CA ALA A 127 -35.78 0.32 28.73
C ALA A 127 -36.88 1.25 29.26
N THR A 128 -37.41 2.15 28.42
CA THR A 128 -38.45 3.13 28.80
C THR A 128 -39.81 2.85 28.17
N GLU A 129 -39.98 1.76 27.42
CA GLU A 129 -41.29 1.34 26.93
C GLU A 129 -42.23 1.06 28.14
N PRO A 130 -43.37 1.76 28.26
CA PRO A 130 -44.28 1.56 29.37
C PRO A 130 -44.92 0.17 29.26
N VAL A 131 -44.85 -0.61 30.33
CA VAL A 131 -45.61 -1.86 30.50
C VAL A 131 -47.08 -1.55 30.23
N ARG A 132 -47.59 -1.95 29.06
CA ARG A 132 -49.03 -1.93 28.78
C ARG A 132 -49.69 -2.87 29.79
N ARG A 133 -50.34 -2.30 30.80
CA ARG A 133 -51.15 -3.07 31.73
C ARG A 133 -52.38 -3.63 30.98
N PRO A 134 -52.76 -4.89 31.25
CA PRO A 134 -53.88 -5.58 30.60
C PRO A 134 -55.23 -4.92 30.91
#